data_AF-A0A1H2QNS1-F1
#
_entry.id   AF-A0A1H2QNS1-F1
#
_cell.length_a   1.000
_cell.length_b   1.000
_cell.length_c   1.000
_cell.angle_alpha   90.00
_cell.angle_beta   90.00
_cell.angle_gamma   90.00
#
_symmetry.space_group_name_H-M   'P 1'
#
loop_
_entity.id
_entity.type
_entity.pdbx_description
1 polymer ?
#
loop_
_entity_poly.entity_id
_entity_poly.type
_entity_poly.pdbx_seq_one_letter_code
_entity_poly.pdbx_strand_id
1 'polypeptide(L)'
;MMPQSFETFNNIVNSSPVLTDRFSALVQDTISAAREQHGVDLTIEDCTAIAELRNATLGATLDRDELDRQMLELSSLSDSKLKADIAAGDQEAMAVALQKVNAGKEVVHYERSSDDRARRISMARELGIATPPPVQDDLRSRAEKIELLQEVKNPAQRVALARKWGLL
;
A
#
# COMPACT_ATOMS: atom_id res chain seq x y z
N MET A 1 7.76 -11.18 14.23
CA MET A 1 7.87 -11.05 15.69
C MET A 1 7.30 -9.68 16.01
N MET A 2 6.05 -9.59 16.49
CA MET A 2 5.47 -8.28 16.83
C MET A 2 6.33 -7.68 17.96
N PRO A 3 6.87 -6.47 17.81
CA PRO A 3 7.82 -5.97 18.79
C PRO A 3 7.04 -5.59 20.05
N GLN A 4 7.41 -6.22 21.17
CA GLN A 4 6.81 -6.06 22.50
C GLN A 4 6.69 -4.59 22.98
N SER A 5 7.41 -3.68 22.32
CA SER A 5 7.31 -2.24 22.53
C SER A 5 5.94 -1.64 22.15
N PHE A 6 5.24 -2.18 21.14
CA PHE A 6 3.96 -1.61 20.69
C PHE A 6 2.82 -1.91 21.66
N GLU A 7 2.73 -3.14 22.15
CA GLU A 7 1.72 -3.52 23.15
C GLU A 7 1.90 -2.72 24.44
N THR A 8 3.15 -2.51 24.88
CA THR A 8 3.46 -1.75 26.09
C THR A 8 3.08 -0.28 25.93
N PHE A 9 3.39 0.34 24.78
CA PHE A 9 2.99 1.72 24.49
C PHE A 9 1.47 1.87 24.44
N ASN A 10 0.78 0.99 23.70
CA ASN A 10 -0.69 1.04 23.59
C ASN A 10 -1.35 0.87 24.97
N ASN A 11 -0.82 0.00 25.83
CA ASN A 11 -1.32 -0.15 27.20
C ASN A 11 -1.14 1.14 28.03
N ILE A 12 -0.01 1.83 27.90
CA ILE A 12 0.25 3.11 28.60
C ILE A 12 -0.70 4.19 28.09
N VAL A 13 -0.85 4.34 26.77
CA VAL A 13 -1.73 5.35 26.16
C VAL A 13 -3.19 5.09 26.55
N ASN A 14 -3.65 3.84 26.43
CA ASN A 14 -5.03 3.46 26.76
C ASN A 14 -5.34 3.55 28.27
N SER A 15 -4.32 3.55 29.13
CA SER A 15 -4.51 3.72 30.57
C SER A 15 -4.82 5.17 30.98
N SER A 16 -4.65 6.14 30.07
CA SER A 16 -4.89 7.56 30.34
C SER A 16 -5.67 8.22 29.19
N PRO A 17 -6.88 8.74 29.45
CA PRO A 17 -7.66 9.47 28.44
C PRO A 17 -6.89 10.64 27.82
N VAL A 18 -6.07 11.34 28.62
CA VAL A 18 -5.28 12.49 28.16
C VAL A 18 -4.21 12.08 27.13
N LEU A 19 -3.56 10.94 27.35
CA LEU A 19 -2.56 10.43 26.41
C LEU A 19 -3.23 9.90 25.14
N THR A 20 -4.40 9.27 25.28
CA THR A 20 -5.21 8.80 24.15
C THR A 20 -5.63 9.94 23.24
N ASP A 21 -6.17 11.03 23.82
CA ASP A 21 -6.59 12.21 23.07
C ASP A 21 -5.41 12.88 22.37
N ARG A 22 -4.27 13.02 23.07
CA ARG A 22 -3.05 13.59 22.49
C ARG A 22 -2.51 12.74 21.35
N PHE A 23 -2.46 11.42 21.52
CA PHE A 23 -2.01 10.50 20.48
C PHE A 23 -2.94 10.57 19.27
N SER A 24 -4.26 10.56 19.47
CA SER A 24 -5.23 10.64 18.39
C SER A 24 -5.08 11.92 17.57
N ALA A 25 -4.88 13.07 18.22
CA ALA A 25 -4.65 14.34 17.55
C ALA A 25 -3.36 14.33 16.71
N LEU A 26 -2.25 13.81 17.28
CA LEU A 26 -0.97 13.71 16.58
C LEU A 26 -1.03 12.75 15.39
N VAL A 27 -1.72 11.62 15.54
CA VAL A 27 -1.94 10.65 14.46
C VAL A 27 -2.77 11.27 13.34
N GLN A 28 -3.87 11.97 13.66
CA GLN A 28 -4.69 12.62 12.66
C GLN A 28 -3.93 13.71 11.89
N ASP A 29 -3.11 14.50 12.59
CA ASP A 29 -2.26 15.52 11.97
C ASP A 29 -1.23 14.88 11.02
N THR A 30 -0.59 13.80 11.47
CA THR A 30 0.42 13.07 10.68
C THR A 30 -0.19 12.41 9.44
N ILE A 31 -1.35 11.75 9.57
CA ILE A 31 -2.06 11.14 8.44
C ILE A 31 -2.48 12.22 7.43
N SER A 32 -2.97 13.36 7.92
CA SER A 32 -3.37 14.47 7.06
C SER A 32 -2.17 15.05 6.31
N ALA A 33 -1.06 15.29 7.01
CA ALA A 33 0.18 15.78 6.41
C ALA A 33 0.74 14.79 5.37
N ALA A 34 0.77 13.48 5.68
CA ALA A 34 1.22 12.45 4.73
C ALA A 34 0.34 12.39 3.48
N ARG A 35 -0.97 12.53 3.65
CA ARG A 35 -1.92 12.54 2.54
C ARG A 35 -1.77 13.79 1.66
N GLU A 36 -1.59 14.95 2.26
CA GLU A 36 -1.46 16.22 1.53
C GLU A 36 -0.11 16.35 0.82
N GLN A 37 0.98 15.97 1.48
CA GLN A 37 2.33 16.18 0.97
C GLN A 37 2.82 15.03 0.07
N HIS A 38 2.39 13.81 0.34
CA HIS A 38 2.91 12.61 -0.32
C HIS A 38 1.83 11.74 -0.98
N GLY A 39 0.54 12.10 -0.83
CA GLY A 39 -0.56 11.34 -1.42
C GLY A 39 -0.74 9.94 -0.83
N VAL A 40 -0.19 9.67 0.36
CA VAL A 40 -0.21 8.36 1.02
C VAL A 40 -1.24 8.33 2.12
N ASP A 41 -2.02 7.26 2.17
CA ASP A 41 -2.92 6.97 3.28
C ASP A 41 -2.16 6.12 4.31
N LEU A 42 -1.75 6.75 5.41
CA LEU A 42 -1.08 6.07 6.52
C LEU A 42 -2.11 5.46 7.47
N THR A 43 -1.82 4.26 7.98
CA THR A 43 -2.65 3.65 9.02
C THR A 43 -2.22 4.11 10.41
N ILE A 44 -3.10 3.91 11.39
CA ILE A 44 -2.78 4.18 12.81
C ILE A 44 -1.61 3.31 13.27
N GLU A 45 -1.53 2.07 12.80
CA GLU A 45 -0.43 1.16 13.13
C GLU A 45 0.91 1.71 12.60
N ASP A 46 0.94 2.26 11.39
CA ASP A 46 2.15 2.90 10.85
C ASP A 46 2.59 4.08 11.73
N CYS A 47 1.64 4.86 12.24
CA CYS A 47 1.92 5.98 13.14
C CYS A 47 2.46 5.51 14.51
N THR A 48 2.04 4.33 15.00
CA THR A 48 2.63 3.75 16.21
C THR A 48 4.07 3.27 16.02
N ALA A 49 4.48 2.99 14.78
CA ALA A 49 5.85 2.60 14.47
C ALA A 49 6.84 3.77 14.64
N ILE A 50 6.37 5.00 14.43
CA ILE A 50 7.16 6.22 14.54
C ILE A 50 7.53 6.45 16.02
N ALA A 51 8.83 6.48 16.31
CA ALA A 51 9.33 6.70 17.67
C ALA A 51 9.02 8.12 18.14
N GLU A 52 9.13 9.10 17.24
CA GLU A 52 8.94 10.51 17.57
C GLU A 52 7.49 10.82 17.97
N LEU A 53 6.49 10.24 17.30
CA LEU A 53 5.08 10.35 17.72
C LEU A 53 4.83 9.75 19.10
N ARG A 54 5.46 8.61 19.41
CA ARG A 54 5.36 7.99 20.74
C ARG A 54 5.97 8.87 21.81
N ASN A 55 7.14 9.45 21.56
CA ASN A 55 7.81 10.36 22.49
C ASN A 55 6.99 11.63 22.73
N ALA A 56 6.47 12.24 21.66
CA ALA A 56 5.62 13.43 21.75
C ALA A 56 4.31 13.15 22.51
N THR A 57 3.74 11.96 22.33
CA THR A 57 2.57 11.51 23.11
C THR A 57 2.86 11.48 24.60
N LEU A 58 4.03 10.95 24.98
CA LEU A 58 4.49 10.87 26.37
C LEU A 58 4.92 12.23 26.95
N GLY A 59 4.93 13.30 26.15
CA GLY A 59 5.17 14.67 26.59
C GLY A 59 6.53 15.25 26.20
N ALA A 60 7.30 14.57 25.34
CA ALA A 60 8.48 15.18 24.71
C ALA A 60 8.07 16.28 23.72
N THR A 61 8.98 17.21 23.45
CA THR A 61 8.81 18.20 22.37
C THR A 61 8.90 17.48 21.03
N LEU A 62 7.91 17.68 20.16
CA LEU A 62 7.89 17.09 18.83
C LEU A 62 8.98 17.69 17.94
N ASP A 63 9.96 16.88 17.55
CA ASP A 63 10.92 17.21 16.51
C ASP A 63 10.32 16.89 15.13
N ARG A 64 10.00 17.94 14.36
CA ARG A 64 9.38 17.78 13.03
C ARG A 64 10.34 17.23 11.99
N ASP A 65 11.63 17.58 12.08
CA ASP A 65 12.62 17.12 11.10
C ASP A 65 12.87 15.61 11.27
N GLU A 66 12.87 15.14 12.51
CA GLU A 66 13.00 13.72 12.83
C GLU A 66 11.71 12.94 12.54
N LEU A 67 10.54 13.55 12.76
CA LEU A 67 9.25 12.99 12.35
C LEU A 67 9.22 12.74 10.84
N ASP A 68 9.57 13.74 10.03
CA ASP A 68 9.56 13.64 8.57
C ASP A 68 10.56 12.57 8.07
N ARG A 69 11.73 12.47 8.71
CA ARG A 69 12.70 11.40 8.41
C ARG A 69 12.11 10.02 8.68
N GLN A 70 11.55 9.79 9.85
CA GLN A 70 10.95 8.49 10.22
C GLN A 70 9.71 8.17 9.39
N MET A 71 8.94 9.18 8.99
CA MET A 71 7.83 9.01 8.06
C MET A 71 8.31 8.52 6.69
N LEU A 72 9.38 9.10 6.14
CA LEU A 72 9.96 8.65 4.86
C LEU A 72 10.55 7.24 4.91
N GLU A 73 10.95 6.76 6.09
CA GLU A 73 11.40 5.38 6.30
C GLU A 73 10.24 4.37 6.29
N LEU A 74 8.98 4.81 6.41
CA LEU A 74 7.83 3.92 6.30
C LEU A 74 7.73 3.33 4.89
N SER A 75 7.40 2.04 4.81
CA SER A 75 7.32 1.30 3.54
C SER A 75 6.28 1.89 2.57
N SER A 76 5.16 2.40 3.09
CA SER A 76 4.09 3.02 2.30
C SER A 76 4.49 4.35 1.67
N LEU A 77 5.23 5.18 2.42
CA LEU A 77 5.76 6.47 1.96
C LEU A 77 6.96 6.30 1.04
N SER A 78 7.87 5.37 1.36
CA SER A 78 8.98 5.03 0.48
C SER A 78 8.50 4.46 -0.85
N ASP A 79 7.47 3.60 -0.88
CA ASP A 79 6.91 3.10 -2.14
C ASP A 79 6.17 4.17 -2.95
N SER A 80 5.45 5.10 -2.29
CA SER A 80 4.82 6.23 -2.99
C SER A 80 5.83 7.20 -3.57
N LYS A 81 6.86 7.55 -2.78
CA LYS A 81 7.96 8.39 -3.23
C LYS A 81 8.69 7.75 -4.40
N LEU A 82 8.99 6.46 -4.30
CA LEU A 82 9.67 5.72 -5.35
C LEU A 82 8.82 5.66 -6.64
N LYS A 83 7.49 5.55 -6.54
CA LYS A 83 6.58 5.70 -7.69
C LYS A 83 6.62 7.10 -8.28
N ALA A 84 6.60 8.14 -7.45
CA ALA A 84 6.66 9.53 -7.88
C ALA A 84 7.99 9.84 -8.60
N ASP A 85 9.11 9.36 -8.06
CA ASP A 85 10.45 9.55 -8.63
C ASP A 85 10.60 8.80 -9.96
N ILE A 86 10.06 7.56 -10.08
CA ILE A 86 9.97 6.85 -11.37
C ILE A 86 9.13 7.64 -12.38
N ALA A 87 7.99 8.18 -11.97
CA ALA A 87 7.13 8.97 -12.84
C ALA A 87 7.80 10.28 -13.30
N ALA A 88 8.67 10.86 -12.47
CA ALA A 88 9.49 12.02 -12.80
C ALA A 88 10.69 11.68 -13.71
N GLY A 89 10.95 10.39 -13.96
CA GLY A 89 12.02 9.92 -14.85
C GLY A 89 13.38 9.76 -14.17
N ASP A 90 13.42 9.65 -12.84
CA ASP A 90 14.67 9.40 -12.10
C ASP A 90 15.20 7.98 -12.37
N GLN A 91 16.40 7.92 -12.94
CA GLN A 91 17.06 6.66 -13.29
C GLN A 91 17.57 5.90 -12.07
N GLU A 92 17.95 6.59 -10.99
CA GLU A 92 18.40 5.95 -9.75
C GLU A 92 17.21 5.31 -9.03
N ALA A 93 16.08 6.02 -8.95
CA ALA A 93 14.84 5.48 -8.40
C ALA A 93 14.38 4.23 -9.17
N MET A 94 14.46 4.25 -10.50
CA MET A 94 14.15 3.10 -11.36
C MET A 94 15.10 1.92 -11.11
N ALA A 95 16.39 2.15 -10.86
CA ALA A 95 17.34 1.09 -10.50
C ALA A 95 17.02 0.45 -9.14
N VAL A 96 16.70 1.26 -8.13
CA VAL A 96 16.26 0.79 -6.80
C VAL A 96 14.98 -0.02 -6.91
N ALA A 97 14.03 0.44 -7.71
CA ALA A 97 12.77 -0.27 -7.97
C ALA A 97 12.99 -1.65 -8.60
N LEU A 98 13.86 -1.72 -9.62
CA LEU A 98 14.22 -2.98 -10.28
C LEU A 98 14.94 -3.93 -9.33
N GLN A 99 15.82 -3.42 -8.47
CA GLN A 99 16.46 -4.23 -7.44
C GLN A 99 15.42 -4.80 -6.46
N LYS A 100 14.44 -3.98 -6.03
CA LYS A 100 13.34 -4.41 -5.16
C LYS A 100 12.47 -5.48 -5.81
N VAL A 101 12.10 -5.30 -7.08
CA VAL A 101 11.34 -6.28 -7.87
C VAL A 101 12.11 -7.58 -8.10
N ASN A 102 13.44 -7.52 -8.17
CA ASN A 102 14.27 -8.70 -8.44
C ASN A 102 14.82 -9.37 -7.18
N ALA A 103 14.54 -8.83 -6.00
CA ALA A 103 15.02 -9.36 -4.73
C ALA A 103 14.59 -10.83 -4.56
N GLY A 104 15.55 -11.71 -4.24
CA GLY A 104 15.29 -13.13 -4.00
C GLY A 104 15.09 -14.00 -5.24
N LYS A 105 15.14 -13.44 -6.47
CA LYS A 105 14.98 -14.19 -7.74
C LYS A 105 15.83 -15.45 -7.81
N GLU A 106 17.07 -15.38 -7.34
CA GLU A 106 18.07 -16.43 -7.50
C GLU A 106 17.87 -17.61 -6.53
N VAL A 107 17.02 -17.44 -5.52
CA VAL A 107 16.82 -18.42 -4.43
C VAL A 107 15.52 -19.21 -4.60
N VAL A 108 14.70 -18.89 -5.61
CA VAL A 108 13.38 -19.51 -5.79
C VAL A 108 13.49 -20.89 -6.45
N HIS A 109 12.97 -21.91 -5.77
CA HIS A 109 12.84 -23.26 -6.33
C HIS A 109 11.97 -23.29 -7.60
N TYR A 110 12.32 -24.17 -8.54
CA TYR A 110 11.71 -24.23 -9.87
C TYR A 110 10.17 -24.35 -9.85
N GLU A 111 9.60 -25.10 -8.88
CA GLU A 111 8.15 -25.31 -8.75
C GLU A 111 7.38 -24.03 -8.38
N ARG A 112 8.03 -23.06 -7.75
CA ARG A 112 7.43 -21.78 -7.34
C ARG A 112 7.83 -20.62 -8.26
N SER A 113 8.58 -20.93 -9.32
CA SER A 113 9.11 -19.94 -10.26
C SER A 113 8.00 -19.17 -11.00
N SER A 114 6.90 -19.83 -11.34
CA SER A 114 5.74 -19.17 -11.99
C SER A 114 5.09 -18.12 -11.07
N ASP A 115 4.90 -18.48 -9.80
CA ASP A 115 4.19 -17.65 -8.82
C ASP A 115 5.05 -16.47 -8.36
N ASP A 116 6.36 -16.69 -8.23
CA ASP A 116 7.32 -15.61 -7.99
C ASP A 116 7.37 -14.63 -9.16
N ARG A 117 7.42 -15.15 -10.40
CA ARG A 117 7.37 -14.31 -11.60
C ARG A 117 6.09 -13.49 -11.67
N ALA A 118 4.94 -14.08 -11.33
CA ALA A 118 3.67 -13.37 -11.28
C ALA A 118 3.69 -12.25 -10.23
N ARG A 119 4.15 -12.54 -9.01
CA ARG A 119 4.30 -11.53 -7.94
C ARG A 119 5.18 -10.36 -8.34
N ARG A 120 6.32 -10.65 -8.99
CA ARG A 120 7.26 -9.62 -9.43
C ARG A 120 6.71 -8.76 -10.56
N ILE A 121 5.96 -9.35 -11.49
CA ILE A 121 5.27 -8.59 -12.53
C ILE A 121 4.20 -7.70 -11.92
N SER A 122 3.43 -8.18 -10.94
CA SER A 122 2.46 -7.36 -10.22
C SER A 122 3.12 -6.19 -9.48
N MET A 123 4.21 -6.45 -8.76
CA MET A 123 4.98 -5.42 -8.06
C MET A 123 5.59 -4.38 -9.02
N ALA A 124 6.13 -4.83 -10.16
CA ALA A 124 6.64 -3.92 -11.20
C ALA A 124 5.53 -3.02 -11.79
N ARG A 125 4.28 -3.51 -11.88
CA ARG A 125 3.13 -2.71 -12.30
C ARG A 125 2.72 -1.71 -11.23
N GLU A 126 2.68 -2.14 -9.98
CA GLU A 126 2.36 -1.24 -8.86
C GLU A 126 3.34 -0.07 -8.76
N LEU A 127 4.63 -0.32 -9.04
CA LEU A 127 5.68 0.70 -9.05
C LEU A 127 5.72 1.54 -10.35
N GLY A 128 4.85 1.28 -11.32
CA GLY A 128 4.80 2.01 -12.59
C GLY A 128 5.94 1.67 -13.57
N ILE A 129 6.76 0.65 -13.28
CA ILE A 129 7.88 0.20 -14.13
C ILE A 129 7.35 -0.61 -15.32
N ALA A 130 6.38 -1.49 -15.07
CA ALA A 130 5.76 -2.31 -16.09
C ALA A 130 4.39 -1.71 -16.45
N THR A 131 4.16 -1.53 -17.75
CA THR A 131 2.85 -1.09 -18.24
C THR A 131 1.78 -2.07 -17.75
N PRO A 132 0.69 -1.60 -17.11
CA PRO A 132 -0.44 -2.46 -16.82
C PRO A 132 -0.91 -3.11 -18.13
N PRO A 133 -1.30 -4.39 -18.12
CA PRO A 133 -1.84 -5.02 -19.31
C PRO A 133 -3.01 -4.15 -19.77
N PRO A 134 -3.17 -3.91 -21.08
CA PRO A 134 -4.29 -3.13 -21.57
C PRO A 134 -5.54 -3.71 -20.92
N VAL A 135 -6.31 -2.87 -20.23
CA VAL A 135 -7.66 -3.24 -19.84
C VAL A 135 -8.29 -3.64 -21.16
N GLN A 136 -8.58 -4.93 -21.33
CA GLN A 136 -9.46 -5.33 -22.40
C GLN A 136 -10.80 -4.74 -22.00
N ASP A 137 -11.01 -3.47 -22.37
CA ASP A 137 -12.34 -2.95 -22.52
C ASP A 137 -13.00 -3.94 -23.44
N ASP A 138 -13.87 -4.76 -22.85
CA ASP A 138 -14.62 -5.74 -23.59
C ASP A 138 -15.55 -4.90 -24.46
N LEU A 139 -15.08 -4.59 -25.68
CA LEU A 139 -15.70 -3.72 -26.69
C LEU A 139 -17.09 -4.21 -27.11
N ARG A 140 -17.49 -5.38 -26.60
CA ARG A 140 -18.82 -5.94 -26.74
C ARG A 140 -19.87 -4.99 -26.22
N SER A 141 -20.88 -4.76 -27.05
CA SER A 141 -22.05 -3.99 -26.70
C SER A 141 -22.76 -4.61 -25.49
N ARG A 142 -23.56 -3.81 -24.76
CA ARG A 142 -24.36 -4.31 -23.63
C ARG A 142 -25.27 -5.48 -24.04
N ALA A 143 -25.77 -5.47 -25.28
CA ALA A 143 -26.60 -6.52 -25.84
C ALA A 143 -25.83 -7.85 -25.99
N GLU A 144 -24.63 -7.81 -26.58
CA GLU A 144 -23.77 -8.98 -26.72
C GLU A 144 -23.37 -9.59 -25.36
N LYS A 145 -23.15 -8.74 -24.34
CA LYS A 145 -22.85 -9.21 -22.98
C LYS A 145 -24.03 -9.95 -22.35
N ILE A 146 -25.27 -9.52 -22.62
CA ILE A 146 -26.48 -10.21 -22.15
C ILE A 146 -26.67 -11.54 -22.89
N GLU A 147 -26.43 -11.56 -24.20
CA GLU A 147 -26.53 -12.78 -25.02
C GLU A 147 -25.54 -13.85 -24.55
N LEU A 148 -24.28 -13.45 -24.28
CA LEU A 148 -23.28 -14.36 -23.70
C LEU A 148 -23.67 -14.90 -22.32
N LEU A 149 -24.30 -14.09 -21.46
CA LEU A 149 -24.77 -14.56 -20.16
C LEU A 149 -25.89 -15.60 -20.27
N GLN A 150 -26.68 -15.57 -21.35
CA GLN A 150 -27.71 -16.58 -21.61
C GLN A 150 -27.10 -17.92 -22.03
N GLU A 151 -25.97 -17.90 -22.74
CA GLU A 151 -25.24 -19.12 -23.14
C GLU A 151 -24.50 -19.80 -21.98
N VAL A 152 -24.18 -19.06 -20.91
CA VAL A 152 -23.49 -19.59 -19.73
C VAL A 152 -24.43 -20.46 -18.89
N LYS A 153 -24.26 -21.79 -19.02
CA LYS A 153 -25.04 -22.81 -18.31
C LYS A 153 -24.87 -22.78 -16.79
N ASN A 154 -23.70 -22.41 -16.29
CA ASN A 154 -23.42 -22.38 -14.85
C ASN A 154 -23.91 -21.06 -14.21
N PRO A 155 -24.86 -21.11 -13.25
CA PRO A 155 -25.44 -19.90 -12.66
C PRO A 155 -24.43 -19.08 -11.86
N ALA A 156 -23.46 -19.71 -11.18
CA ALA A 156 -22.44 -19.00 -10.40
C ALA A 156 -21.49 -18.22 -11.31
N GLN A 157 -21.09 -18.82 -12.44
CA GLN A 157 -20.25 -18.16 -13.45
C GLN A 157 -21.00 -17.02 -14.14
N ARG A 158 -22.30 -17.19 -14.39
CA ARG A 158 -23.16 -16.15 -14.96
C ARG A 158 -23.24 -14.91 -14.07
N VAL A 159 -23.46 -15.09 -12.76
CA VAL A 159 -23.51 -13.98 -11.81
C VAL A 159 -22.14 -13.29 -11.67
N ALA A 160 -21.06 -14.07 -11.63
CA ALA A 160 -19.69 -13.53 -11.58
C ALA A 160 -19.36 -12.69 -12.82
N LEU A 161 -19.72 -13.16 -14.02
CA LEU A 161 -19.55 -12.43 -15.28
C LEU A 161 -20.43 -11.17 -15.34
N ALA A 162 -21.68 -11.26 -14.89
CA ALA A 162 -22.59 -10.11 -14.85
C ALA A 162 -22.07 -8.99 -13.93
N ARG A 163 -21.53 -9.33 -12.75
CA ARG A 163 -20.87 -8.36 -11.86
C ARG A 163 -19.60 -7.79 -12.48
N LYS A 164 -18.76 -8.64 -13.08
CA LYS A 164 -17.53 -8.21 -13.77
C LYS A 164 -17.81 -7.22 -14.91
N TRP A 165 -18.95 -7.37 -15.58
CA TRP A 165 -19.38 -6.49 -16.67
C TRP A 165 -20.28 -5.32 -16.24
N GLY A 166 -20.55 -5.14 -14.94
CA GLY A 166 -21.38 -4.04 -14.43
C GLY A 166 -22.85 -4.11 -14.86
N LEU A 167 -23.36 -5.32 -15.12
CA LEU A 167 -24.76 -5.56 -15.49
C LEU A 167 -25.67 -5.82 -14.27
N LEU A 168 -25.07 -5.93 -13.08
CA LEU A 168 -25.69 -6.10 -11.77
C LEU A 168 -25.07 -5.13 -10.78
#